data_AF-A0A0M3QG47-F1
#
_entry.id   AF-A0A0M3QG47-F1
#
_cell.length_a   1.000
_cell.length_b   1.000
_cell.length_c   1.000
_cell.angle_alpha   90.00
_cell.angle_beta   90.00
_cell.angle_gamma   90.00
#
_symmetry.space_group_name_H-M   'P 1'
#
loop_
_entity.id
_entity.type
_entity.pdbx_description
1 polymer ?
#
loop_
_entity_poly.entity_id
_entity_poly.type
_entity_poly.pdbx_seq_one_letter_code
_entity_poly.pdbx_strand_id
1 'polypeptide(L)'
;MKKHLMMIAVLALTLSGGLALQPAFAQRCDTPGNCEPGDCGKRGERMERMAEVLGLSAEQQQQIESIREEERALVAPLKKEMSASREAMAEAAKAQPFDEGAVRSLAAAQAGIRTELTVARARMQNRIHAVLTPEQRLLAEKLRPMLHDGKGPRGRRGAPQGGQL
;
A
#
# COMPACT_ATOMS: atom_id res chain seq x y z
N MET A 1 -2.78 56.75 -8.81
CA MET A 1 -3.36 57.24 -10.08
C MET A 1 -4.12 56.11 -10.75
N LYS A 2 -5.46 56.27 -10.85
CA LYS A 2 -6.42 55.83 -11.89
C LYS A 2 -5.94 54.64 -12.76
N LYS A 3 -6.62 53.49 -12.78
CA LYS A 3 -7.96 53.33 -13.37
C LYS A 3 -8.73 52.18 -12.69
N HIS A 4 -9.78 52.54 -11.95
CA HIS A 4 -10.99 51.73 -11.85
C HIS A 4 -11.91 52.15 -13.00
N LEU A 5 -12.20 51.23 -13.92
CA LEU A 5 -13.26 51.26 -14.94
C LEU A 5 -13.19 49.87 -15.60
N MET A 6 -14.13 48.93 -15.59
CA MET A 6 -15.56 48.83 -15.25
C MET A 6 -15.76 47.35 -14.80
N MET A 7 -16.41 46.99 -13.69
CA MET A 7 -17.87 46.99 -13.45
C MET A 7 -18.71 46.46 -14.62
N ILE A 8 -19.01 45.16 -14.63
CA ILE A 8 -20.33 44.57 -14.98
C ILE A 8 -20.46 43.32 -14.08
N ALA A 9 -21.04 43.43 -12.89
CA ALA A 9 -22.48 43.44 -12.60
C ALA A 9 -23.17 42.10 -12.94
N VAL A 10 -23.47 41.40 -11.85
CA VAL A 10 -24.34 40.24 -11.67
C VAL A 10 -25.63 40.32 -12.48
N LEU A 11 -26.04 39.22 -13.11
CA LEU A 11 -27.47 38.91 -13.27
C LEU A 11 -27.75 37.51 -12.74
N ALA A 12 -28.58 37.48 -11.70
CA ALA A 12 -29.04 36.29 -11.02
C ALA A 12 -30.42 35.83 -11.55
N LEU A 13 -30.73 34.58 -11.23
CA LEU A 13 -32.00 33.84 -11.34
C LEU A 13 -32.46 33.34 -12.72
N THR A 14 -32.47 32.01 -12.85
CA THR A 14 -33.73 31.25 -13.01
C THR A 14 -33.62 29.86 -12.36
N LEU A 15 -34.56 29.55 -11.47
CA LEU A 15 -34.83 28.25 -10.86
C LEU A 15 -35.45 27.26 -11.88
N SER A 16 -34.95 26.03 -11.88
CA SER A 16 -35.64 24.77 -12.24
C SER A 16 -34.59 23.67 -12.04
N GLY A 17 -34.72 22.62 -11.24
CA GLY A 17 -35.83 21.73 -10.95
C GLY A 17 -35.15 20.34 -10.88
N GLY A 18 -35.33 19.61 -9.78
CA GLY A 18 -34.38 18.59 -9.32
C GLY A 18 -34.18 17.33 -10.18
N LEU A 19 -33.10 16.62 -9.86
CA LEU A 19 -33.09 15.16 -9.64
C LEU A 19 -31.79 14.80 -8.93
N ALA A 20 -31.89 14.02 -7.85
CA ALA A 20 -30.74 13.52 -7.11
C ALA A 20 -29.85 12.65 -8.01
N LEU A 21 -28.56 12.98 -8.07
CA LEU A 21 -27.51 12.02 -8.38
C LEU A 21 -26.41 12.23 -7.34
N GLN A 22 -26.41 11.34 -6.36
CA GLN A 22 -25.31 11.14 -5.43
C GLN A 22 -24.02 10.95 -6.25
N PRO A 23 -22.86 11.48 -5.84
CA PRO A 23 -21.61 10.98 -6.38
C PRO A 23 -21.51 9.52 -5.92
N ALA A 24 -21.72 8.61 -6.85
CA ALA A 24 -21.38 7.21 -6.66
C ALA A 24 -19.86 7.16 -6.43
N PHE A 25 -19.44 7.11 -5.18
CA PHE A 25 -18.15 6.53 -4.82
C PHE A 25 -18.23 5.03 -5.10
N ALA A 26 -18.16 4.70 -6.38
CA ALA A 26 -17.83 3.38 -6.87
C ALA A 26 -16.67 3.55 -7.84
N GLN A 27 -15.53 4.00 -7.31
CA GLN A 27 -14.25 3.82 -7.99
C GLN A 27 -13.95 2.32 -7.93
N ARG A 28 -14.54 1.55 -8.85
CA ARG A 28 -14.04 0.23 -9.20
C ARG A 28 -12.62 0.45 -9.72
N CYS A 29 -11.66 -0.17 -9.05
CA CYS A 29 -10.28 -0.22 -9.49
C CYS A 29 -10.18 -1.05 -10.78
N ASP A 30 -10.56 -0.48 -11.91
CA ASP A 30 -10.34 -1.05 -13.24
C ASP A 30 -9.06 -0.45 -13.83
N THR A 31 -7.91 -0.75 -13.21
CA THR A 31 -6.61 -0.58 -13.87
C THR A 31 -6.26 -1.89 -14.58
N PRO A 32 -6.13 -1.91 -15.93
CA PRO A 32 -5.70 -3.09 -16.65
C PRO A 32 -4.17 -3.18 -16.51
N GLY A 33 -3.73 -3.91 -15.49
CA GLY A 33 -2.32 -4.04 -15.16
C GLY A 33 -2.08 -5.19 -14.19
N ASN A 34 -2.16 -6.42 -14.69
CA ASN A 34 -1.49 -7.62 -14.16
C ASN A 34 -1.50 -7.85 -12.63
N CYS A 35 -2.67 -7.73 -11.99
CA CYS A 35 -2.88 -8.27 -10.66
C CYS A 35 -3.32 -9.73 -10.75
N GLU A 36 -2.51 -10.68 -10.25
CA GLU A 36 -2.93 -12.08 -10.16
C GLU A 36 -4.25 -12.18 -9.35
N PRO A 37 -5.30 -12.89 -9.83
CA PRO A 37 -6.65 -12.90 -9.24
C PRO A 37 -6.77 -13.36 -7.77
N GLY A 38 -5.68 -13.77 -7.13
CA GLY A 38 -5.68 -14.32 -5.76
C GLY A 38 -5.11 -13.40 -4.67
N ASP A 39 -4.34 -12.35 -5.00
CA ASP A 39 -3.63 -11.53 -4.00
C ASP A 39 -4.42 -10.28 -3.56
N CYS A 40 -5.16 -9.67 -4.49
CA CYS A 40 -5.96 -8.48 -4.20
C CYS A 40 -7.16 -8.78 -3.28
N GLY A 41 -7.84 -9.91 -3.47
CA GLY A 41 -9.01 -10.30 -2.66
C GLY A 41 -8.65 -10.54 -1.19
N LYS A 42 -7.58 -11.31 -0.94
CA LYS A 42 -7.14 -11.67 0.43
C LYS A 42 -6.69 -10.46 1.24
N ARG A 43 -6.14 -9.44 0.58
CA ARG A 43 -5.68 -8.21 1.24
C ARG A 43 -6.85 -7.30 1.64
N GLY A 44 -7.86 -7.18 0.77
CA GLY A 44 -9.10 -6.48 1.08
C GLY A 44 -9.85 -7.14 2.24
N GLU A 45 -10.03 -8.46 2.16
CA GLU A 45 -10.71 -9.26 3.20
C GLU A 45 -10.03 -9.14 4.58
N ARG A 46 -8.69 -9.16 4.64
CA ARG A 46 -7.97 -9.00 5.90
C ARG A 46 -8.16 -7.61 6.51
N MET A 47 -8.29 -6.59 5.68
CA MET A 47 -8.55 -5.22 6.13
C MET A 47 -9.98 -5.10 6.66
N GLU A 48 -10.95 -5.62 5.92
CA GLU A 48 -12.36 -5.61 6.31
C GLU A 48 -12.56 -6.30 7.67
N ARG A 49 -11.96 -7.49 7.85
CA ARG A 49 -11.92 -8.17 9.16
C ARG A 49 -11.28 -7.33 10.26
N MET A 50 -10.22 -6.58 9.97
CA MET A 50 -9.58 -5.72 10.97
C MET A 50 -10.45 -4.52 11.32
N ALA A 51 -11.14 -3.93 10.34
CA ALA A 51 -12.08 -2.85 10.57
C ALA A 51 -13.24 -3.29 11.45
N GLU A 52 -13.79 -4.48 11.18
CA GLU A 52 -14.85 -5.07 11.99
C GLU A 52 -14.38 -5.34 13.42
N VAL A 53 -13.23 -5.99 13.59
CA VAL A 53 -12.67 -6.32 14.91
C VAL A 53 -12.33 -5.08 15.74
N LEU A 54 -11.83 -4.01 15.11
CA LEU A 54 -11.52 -2.75 15.80
C LEU A 54 -12.73 -1.80 15.90
N GLY A 55 -13.87 -2.16 15.31
CA GLY A 55 -15.05 -1.30 15.27
C GLY A 55 -14.79 0.06 14.60
N LEU A 56 -14.08 0.07 13.47
CA LEU A 56 -13.72 1.32 12.78
C LEU A 56 -14.95 1.95 12.11
N SER A 57 -15.15 3.25 12.33
CA SER A 57 -16.19 4.01 11.62
C SER A 57 -15.88 4.12 10.12
N ALA A 58 -16.90 4.41 9.30
CA ALA A 58 -16.71 4.62 7.86
C ALA A 58 -15.70 5.74 7.57
N GLU A 59 -15.72 6.81 8.36
CA GLU A 59 -14.78 7.93 8.27
C GLU A 59 -13.35 7.48 8.60
N GLN A 60 -13.15 6.70 9.66
CA GLN A 60 -11.83 6.15 10.02
C GLN A 60 -11.30 5.22 8.92
N GLN A 61 -12.15 4.36 8.36
CA GLN A 61 -11.77 3.47 7.27
C GLN A 61 -11.32 4.25 6.02
N GLN A 62 -12.05 5.30 5.66
CA GLN A 62 -11.69 6.16 4.52
C GLN A 62 -10.36 6.90 4.75
N GLN A 63 -10.14 7.43 5.95
CA GLN A 63 -8.86 8.06 6.31
C GLN A 63 -7.69 7.07 6.24
N ILE A 64 -7.89 5.84 6.73
CA ILE A 64 -6.87 4.79 6.69
C ILE A 64 -6.54 4.39 5.25
N GLU A 65 -7.53 4.29 4.36
CA GLU A 65 -7.25 3.97 2.95
C GLU A 65 -6.51 5.12 2.25
N SER A 66 -6.88 6.38 2.50
CA SER A 66 -6.13 7.55 1.98
C SER A 66 -4.66 7.51 2.41
N ILE A 67 -4.39 7.28 3.70
CA ILE A 67 -3.02 7.14 4.23
C ILE A 67 -2.25 6.03 3.49
N ARG A 68 -2.91 4.92 3.19
CA ARG A 68 -2.28 3.79 2.48
C ARG A 68 -2.02 4.10 1.02
N GLU A 69 -2.94 4.76 0.33
CA GLU A 69 -2.79 5.13 -1.07
C GLU A 69 -1.64 6.12 -1.25
N GLU A 70 -1.59 7.14 -0.39
CA GLU A 70 -0.48 8.10 -0.35
C GLU A 70 0.86 7.38 -0.11
N GLU A 71 0.95 6.53 0.91
CA GLU A 71 2.20 5.82 1.19
C GLU A 71 2.56 4.83 0.06
N ARG A 72 1.56 4.18 -0.57
CA ARG A 72 1.79 3.30 -1.73
C ARG A 72 2.43 4.07 -2.87
N ALA A 73 1.94 5.28 -3.17
CA ALA A 73 2.50 6.13 -4.21
C ALA A 73 3.95 6.51 -3.89
N LEU A 74 4.24 6.88 -2.64
CA LEU A 74 5.59 7.23 -2.19
C LEU A 74 6.56 6.04 -2.26
N VAL A 75 6.10 4.84 -1.93
CA VAL A 75 6.93 3.63 -1.85
C VAL A 75 7.06 2.89 -3.18
N ALA A 76 6.18 3.12 -4.15
CA ALA A 76 6.23 2.50 -5.47
C ALA A 76 7.62 2.55 -6.15
N PRO A 77 8.33 3.71 -6.21
CA PRO A 77 9.66 3.76 -6.81
C PRO A 77 10.68 2.90 -6.04
N LEU A 78 10.67 2.93 -4.70
CA LEU A 78 11.58 2.13 -3.86
C LEU A 78 11.39 0.62 -4.08
N LYS A 79 10.14 0.19 -4.30
CA LYS A 79 9.84 -1.21 -4.63
C LYS A 79 10.39 -1.61 -6.01
N LYS A 80 10.25 -0.72 -7.00
CA LYS A 80 10.81 -0.93 -8.33
C LYS A 80 12.34 -1.05 -8.27
N GLU A 81 12.98 -0.15 -7.52
CA GLU A 81 14.43 -0.17 -7.30
C GLU A 81 14.90 -1.45 -6.59
N MET A 82 14.17 -1.87 -5.55
CA MET A 82 14.44 -3.15 -4.87
C MET A 82 14.31 -4.35 -5.82
N SER A 83 13.34 -4.36 -6.75
CA SER A 83 13.21 -5.43 -7.75
C SER A 83 14.42 -5.47 -8.68
N ALA A 84 14.76 -4.32 -9.28
CA ALA A 84 15.92 -4.20 -10.17
C ALA A 84 17.22 -4.58 -9.46
N SER A 85 17.38 -4.19 -8.19
CA SER A 85 18.55 -4.55 -7.39
C SER A 85 18.64 -6.05 -7.08
N ARG A 86 17.51 -6.75 -6.95
CA ARG A 86 17.50 -8.22 -6.79
C ARG A 86 17.92 -8.92 -8.07
N GLU A 87 17.46 -8.44 -9.22
CA GLU A 87 17.87 -8.95 -10.53
C GLU A 87 19.37 -8.75 -10.74
N ALA A 88 19.88 -7.53 -10.49
CA ALA A 88 21.30 -7.23 -10.59
C ALA A 88 22.16 -8.12 -9.66
N MET A 89 21.69 -8.37 -8.43
CA MET A 89 22.38 -9.28 -7.50
C MET A 89 22.38 -10.73 -8.00
N ALA A 90 21.28 -11.19 -8.61
CA ALA A 90 21.20 -12.53 -9.18
C ALA A 90 22.15 -12.70 -10.38
N GLU A 91 22.32 -11.66 -11.21
CA GLU A 91 23.28 -11.68 -12.32
C GLU A 91 24.72 -11.60 -11.83
N ALA A 92 25.02 -10.71 -10.86
CA ALA A 92 26.36 -10.61 -10.28
C ALA A 92 26.83 -11.93 -9.64
N ALA A 93 25.91 -12.70 -9.06
CA ALA A 93 26.20 -14.02 -8.50
C ALA A 93 26.59 -15.08 -9.55
N LYS A 94 26.23 -14.88 -10.83
CA LYS A 94 26.57 -15.80 -11.93
C LYS A 94 27.87 -15.43 -12.63
N ALA A 95 28.43 -14.26 -12.35
CA ALA A 95 29.63 -13.75 -13.02
C ALA A 95 30.84 -14.66 -12.80
N GLN A 96 31.62 -14.87 -13.85
CA GLN A 96 32.88 -15.60 -13.82
C GLN A 96 33.98 -14.78 -14.51
N PRO A 97 35.07 -14.41 -13.80
CA PRO A 97 35.32 -14.70 -12.39
C PRO A 97 34.34 -13.97 -11.44
N PHE A 98 34.22 -14.46 -10.21
CA PHE A 98 33.38 -13.84 -9.19
C PHE A 98 33.92 -12.46 -8.81
N ASP A 99 33.05 -11.45 -8.85
CA ASP A 99 33.38 -10.08 -8.44
C ASP A 99 32.72 -9.77 -7.08
N GLU A 100 33.49 -9.99 -6.00
CA GLU A 100 33.04 -9.68 -4.64
C GLU A 100 32.73 -8.19 -4.44
N GLY A 101 33.49 -7.30 -5.10
CA GLY A 101 33.33 -5.85 -4.99
C GLY A 101 31.98 -5.40 -5.53
N ALA A 102 31.59 -5.92 -6.70
CA ALA A 102 30.27 -5.68 -7.29
C ALA A 102 29.14 -6.17 -6.38
N VAL A 103 29.25 -7.38 -5.81
CA VAL A 103 28.24 -7.92 -4.89
C VAL A 103 28.11 -7.07 -3.62
N ARG A 104 29.24 -6.65 -3.02
CA ARG A 104 29.22 -5.79 -1.82
C ARG A 104 28.56 -4.44 -2.10
N SER A 105 28.83 -3.84 -3.25
CA SER A 105 28.22 -2.58 -3.67
C SER A 105 26.69 -2.71 -3.84
N LEU A 106 26.24 -3.76 -4.53
CA LEU A 106 24.82 -4.07 -4.69
C LEU A 106 24.13 -4.34 -3.34
N ALA A 107 24.79 -5.06 -2.42
CA ALA A 107 24.26 -5.32 -1.09
C ALA A 107 24.10 -4.03 -0.27
N ALA A 108 25.06 -3.11 -0.34
CA ALA A 108 24.98 -1.80 0.32
C ALA A 108 23.81 -0.97 -0.23
N ALA A 109 23.62 -0.96 -1.55
CA ALA A 109 22.47 -0.29 -2.18
C ALA A 109 21.13 -0.89 -1.70
N GLN A 110 21.01 -2.22 -1.67
CA GLN A 110 19.82 -2.89 -1.12
C GLN A 110 19.54 -2.52 0.33
N ALA A 111 20.58 -2.40 1.15
CA ALA A 111 20.43 -2.01 2.55
C ALA A 111 19.81 -0.60 2.67
N GLY A 112 20.26 0.36 1.86
CA GLY A 112 19.67 1.70 1.78
C GLY A 112 18.18 1.67 1.44
N ILE A 113 17.80 0.96 0.38
CA ILE A 113 16.39 0.85 -0.03
C ILE A 113 15.55 0.19 1.07
N ARG A 114 16.06 -0.84 1.76
CA ARG A 114 15.36 -1.49 2.88
C ARG A 114 15.15 -0.54 4.05
N THR A 115 16.11 0.33 4.33
CA THR A 115 15.97 1.36 5.36
C THR A 115 14.81 2.28 5.04
N GLU A 116 14.75 2.82 3.82
CA GLU A 116 13.67 3.72 3.40
C GLU A 116 12.30 3.04 3.43
N LEU A 117 12.21 1.80 2.96
CA LEU A 117 10.99 0.99 3.05
C LEU A 117 10.54 0.76 4.50
N THR A 118 11.49 0.59 5.43
CA THR A 118 11.20 0.40 6.85
C THR A 118 10.68 1.69 7.47
N VAL A 119 11.31 2.83 7.18
CA VAL A 119 10.86 4.15 7.63
C VAL A 119 9.47 4.47 7.10
N ALA A 120 9.22 4.23 5.80
CA ALA A 120 7.91 4.41 5.17
C ALA A 120 6.82 3.58 5.87
N ARG A 121 7.11 2.31 6.14
CA ARG A 121 6.18 1.44 6.86
C ARG A 121 5.88 1.95 8.28
N ALA A 122 6.90 2.36 9.02
CA ALA A 122 6.73 2.89 10.38
C ALA A 122 5.92 4.20 10.38
N ARG A 123 6.19 5.09 9.42
CA ARG A 123 5.43 6.34 9.23
C ARG A 123 3.96 6.08 8.97
N MET A 124 3.64 5.19 8.02
CA MET A 124 2.27 4.81 7.71
C MET A 124 1.57 4.19 8.93
N GLN A 125 2.24 3.29 9.65
CA GLN A 125 1.69 2.69 10.87
C GLN A 125 1.39 3.74 11.94
N ASN A 126 2.29 4.71 12.15
CA ASN A 126 2.09 5.81 13.07
C ASN A 126 0.88 6.67 12.68
N ARG A 127 0.75 7.03 11.39
CA ARG A 127 -0.41 7.79 10.86
C ARG A 127 -1.73 7.03 11.07
N ILE A 128 -1.76 5.72 10.80
CA ILE A 128 -2.94 4.88 11.04
C ILE A 128 -3.28 4.83 12.53
N HIS A 129 -2.28 4.66 13.41
CA HIS A 129 -2.50 4.67 14.86
C HIS A 129 -3.13 5.99 15.35
N ALA A 130 -2.76 7.12 14.73
CA ALA A 130 -3.32 8.43 15.08
C ALA A 130 -4.83 8.55 14.81
N VAL A 131 -5.36 7.81 13.82
CA VAL A 131 -6.80 7.78 13.47
C VAL A 131 -7.63 6.99 14.51
N LEU A 132 -7.01 6.05 15.22
CA LEU A 132 -7.69 5.19 16.20
C LEU A 132 -7.93 5.91 17.53
N THR A 133 -9.05 5.61 18.18
CA THR A 133 -9.30 6.04 19.56
C THR A 133 -8.36 5.32 20.55
N PRO A 134 -8.16 5.85 21.77
CA PRO A 134 -7.34 5.17 22.79
C PRO A 134 -7.75 3.72 23.06
N GLU A 135 -9.05 3.44 23.09
CA GLU A 135 -9.61 2.10 23.34
C GLU A 135 -9.31 1.16 22.17
N GLN A 136 -9.47 1.64 20.93
CA GLN A 136 -9.15 0.88 19.72
C GLN A 136 -7.65 0.57 19.62
N ARG A 137 -6.77 1.48 20.09
CA ARG A 137 -5.32 1.24 20.14
C ARG A 137 -4.97 0.11 21.11
N LEU A 138 -5.56 0.11 22.30
CA LEU A 138 -5.38 -0.97 23.27
C LEU A 138 -5.84 -2.32 22.72
N LEU A 139 -6.96 -2.35 21.99
CA LEU A 139 -7.44 -3.56 21.33
C LEU A 139 -6.49 -4.02 20.22
N ALA A 140 -6.00 -3.09 19.39
CA ALA A 140 -5.04 -3.40 18.33
C ALA A 140 -3.72 -3.98 18.89
N GLU A 141 -3.23 -3.47 20.02
CA GLU A 141 -2.04 -4.00 20.69
C GLU A 141 -2.24 -5.43 21.20
N LYS A 142 -3.40 -5.73 21.79
CA LYS A 142 -3.76 -7.08 22.26
C LYS A 142 -3.86 -8.10 21.12
N LEU A 143 -4.30 -7.66 19.94
CA LEU A 143 -4.44 -8.51 18.76
C LEU A 143 -3.13 -8.71 18.00
N ARG A 144 -2.13 -7.84 18.21
CA ARG A 144 -0.84 -7.87 17.50
C ARG A 144 -0.14 -9.24 17.53
N PRO A 145 0.00 -9.94 18.67
CA PRO A 145 0.67 -11.24 18.75
C PRO A 145 -0.02 -12.30 17.87
N MET A 146 -1.36 -12.36 17.94
CA MET A 146 -2.16 -13.36 17.23
C MET A 146 -2.07 -13.22 15.69
N LEU A 147 -1.77 -12.03 15.19
CA LEU A 147 -1.61 -11.76 13.76
C LEU A 147 -0.20 -12.09 13.25
N HIS A 148 0.80 -12.18 14.13
CA HIS A 148 2.18 -12.52 13.79
C HIS A 148 2.46 -14.03 13.78
N ASP A 149 1.64 -14.81 14.47
CA ASP A 149 1.73 -16.29 14.52
C ASP A 149 1.22 -16.98 13.24
N GLY A 150 0.80 -16.20 12.24
CA GLY A 150 0.40 -16.66 10.90
C GLY A 150 1.53 -17.23 10.02
N LYS A 151 2.65 -17.70 10.58
CA LYS A 151 3.46 -18.73 9.90
C LYS A 151 2.71 -20.05 9.99
N GLY A 152 1.60 -20.16 9.26
CA GLY A 152 1.04 -21.47 8.91
C GLY A 152 2.15 -22.34 8.30
N PRO A 153 2.14 -23.67 8.50
CA PRO A 153 3.17 -24.56 8.00
C PRO A 153 3.37 -24.25 6.52
N ARG A 154 4.57 -23.81 6.15
CA ARG A 154 4.94 -23.60 4.75
C ARG A 154 4.58 -24.88 4.01
N GLY A 155 3.57 -24.79 3.16
CA GLY A 155 3.15 -25.91 2.33
C GLY A 155 4.38 -26.53 1.68
N ARG A 156 4.52 -27.84 1.87
CA ARG A 156 5.48 -28.68 1.15
C ARG A 156 5.36 -28.37 -0.34
N ARG A 157 6.26 -27.54 -0.86
CA ARG A 157 6.43 -27.30 -2.29
C ARG A 157 7.58 -28.20 -2.72
N GLY A 158 7.25 -29.30 -3.40
CA GLY A 158 8.20 -30.18 -4.07
C GLY A 158 8.61 -31.44 -3.29
N ALA A 159 7.67 -32.38 -3.08
CA ALA A 159 8.07 -33.78 -3.09
C ALA A 159 8.08 -34.23 -4.56
N PRO A 160 9.20 -34.72 -5.12
CA PRO A 160 9.18 -35.30 -6.46
C PRO A 160 8.34 -36.58 -6.42
N GLN A 161 7.21 -36.57 -7.13
CA GLN A 161 6.53 -37.80 -7.51
C GLN A 161 7.37 -38.49 -8.59
N GLY A 162 7.65 -39.78 -8.39
CA GLY A 162 7.82 -40.73 -9.48
C GLY A 162 9.11 -40.65 -10.28
N GLY A 163 10.06 -41.50 -9.92
CA GLY A 163 11.08 -42.02 -10.82
C GLY A 163 11.24 -43.51 -10.55
N GLN A 164 10.28 -44.32 -10.99
CA GLN A 164 10.53 -45.75 -11.24
C GLN A 164 11.11 -45.85 -12.65
N LEU A 165 12.40 -46.19 -12.74
CA LEU A 165 12.99 -47.05 -13.77
C LEU A 165 14.16 -47.79 -13.13
#